data_AF-A0A545B1B1-F1
#
_entry.id   AF-A0A545B1B1-F1
#
_cell.length_a   1.000
_cell.length_b   1.000
_cell.length_c   1.000
_cell.angle_alpha   90.00
_cell.angle_beta   90.00
_cell.angle_gamma   90.00
#
_symmetry.space_group_name_H-M   'P 1'
#
loop_
_entity.id
_entity.type
_entity.pdbx_description
1 polymer ?
#
loop_
_entity_poly.entity_id
_entity_poly.type
_entity_poly.pdbx_seq_one_letter_code
_entity_poly.pdbx_strand_id
1 'polypeptide(L)'
;MVEVVSSLERDGRHVFNDLRWGGYVTLEASDESGRGADYVRRCFKEYGVTTDTSGRYATLYRPSHLIGLELGVSVASAALRGEATGRTNGLVSDVVAIAKKPLTPGEMLDCEGGFTVWGRIARAEDSLNNHGLPIGLAHGMKIKRDVAEGAMLTWNDVEASDSQAVTIRRAMEDMFRARLHKAA
;
A
#
# COMPACT_ATOMS: atom_id res chain seq x y z
N MET A 1 -8.11 -1.27 -4.03
CA MET A 1 -8.53 -2.06 -2.86
C MET A 1 -7.31 -2.86 -2.42
N VAL A 2 -6.86 -2.73 -1.17
CA VAL A 2 -5.85 -3.63 -0.60
C VAL A 2 -6.61 -4.55 0.34
N GLU A 3 -6.52 -5.83 0.08
CA GLU A 3 -7.16 -6.89 0.86
C GLU A 3 -6.06 -7.77 1.44
N VAL A 4 -6.26 -8.26 2.66
CA VAL A 4 -5.36 -9.20 3.29
C VAL A 4 -6.06 -10.55 3.30
N VAL A 5 -5.44 -11.54 2.67
CA VAL A 5 -5.93 -12.91 2.64
C VAL A 5 -4.97 -13.78 3.44
N SER A 6 -5.51 -14.66 4.27
CA SER A 6 -4.72 -15.61 5.05
C SER A 6 -3.95 -16.57 4.12
N SER A 7 -2.66 -16.79 4.41
CA SER A 7 -1.87 -17.86 3.79
C SER A 7 -2.08 -19.23 4.47
N LEU A 8 -2.98 -19.29 5.46
CA LEU A 8 -3.34 -20.48 6.19
C LEU A 8 -4.83 -20.78 6.02
N GLU A 9 -5.13 -22.05 5.83
CA GLU A 9 -6.47 -22.62 5.95
C GLU A 9 -6.95 -22.59 7.42
N ARG A 10 -8.25 -22.79 7.65
CA ARG A 10 -8.82 -22.79 9.02
C ARG A 10 -8.26 -23.90 9.92
N ASP A 11 -7.74 -24.96 9.32
CA ASP A 11 -7.11 -26.09 10.01
C ASP A 11 -5.59 -25.89 10.23
N GLY A 12 -5.04 -24.73 9.85
CA GLY A 12 -3.64 -24.38 10.00
C GLY A 12 -2.73 -24.89 8.87
N ARG A 13 -3.25 -25.62 7.88
CA ARG A 13 -2.46 -25.98 6.69
C ARG A 13 -2.15 -24.74 5.86
N HIS A 14 -1.03 -24.79 5.15
CA HIS A 14 -0.70 -23.76 4.16
C HIS A 14 -1.65 -23.82 2.97
N VAL A 15 -2.10 -22.66 2.52
CA VAL A 15 -2.82 -22.53 1.25
C VAL A 15 -1.85 -22.90 0.12
N PHE A 16 -2.31 -23.73 -0.82
CA PHE A 16 -1.47 -24.14 -1.95
C PHE A 16 -1.08 -22.92 -2.80
N ASN A 17 0.22 -22.75 -3.06
CA ASN A 17 0.79 -21.58 -3.76
C ASN A 17 0.34 -20.24 -3.16
N ASP A 18 0.37 -20.13 -1.83
CA ASP A 18 0.10 -18.87 -1.14
C ASP A 18 1.02 -17.73 -1.58
N LEU A 19 0.63 -16.51 -1.22
CA LEU A 19 1.34 -15.27 -1.56
C LEU A 19 2.27 -14.78 -0.46
N ARG A 20 2.51 -15.59 0.60
CA ARG A 20 3.25 -15.16 1.79
C ARG A 20 4.64 -14.62 1.47
N TRP A 21 5.30 -15.22 0.48
CA TRP A 21 6.68 -14.94 0.11
C TRP A 21 6.83 -14.21 -1.22
N GLY A 22 5.74 -14.06 -1.97
CA GLY A 22 5.79 -13.71 -3.38
C GLY A 22 4.75 -12.68 -3.75
N GLY A 23 4.43 -12.64 -5.03
CA GLY A 23 3.39 -11.76 -5.55
C GLY A 23 2.94 -12.20 -6.93
N TYR A 24 1.90 -11.54 -7.41
CA TYR A 24 1.39 -11.79 -8.75
C TYR A 24 0.95 -10.49 -9.40
N VAL A 25 0.93 -10.50 -10.73
CA VAL A 25 0.31 -9.46 -11.54
C VAL A 25 -0.71 -10.15 -12.43
N THR A 26 -1.95 -9.66 -12.39
CA THR A 26 -2.98 -10.07 -13.34
C THR A 26 -3.03 -9.07 -14.48
N LEU A 27 -3.00 -9.59 -15.70
CA LEU A 27 -3.00 -8.87 -16.95
C LEU A 27 -4.32 -9.15 -17.65
N GLU A 28 -4.93 -8.11 -18.22
CA GLU A 28 -6.09 -8.25 -19.07
C GLU A 28 -5.67 -8.23 -20.54
N ALA A 29 -6.23 -9.12 -21.36
CA ALA A 29 -5.88 -9.24 -22.78
C ALA A 29 -6.11 -7.94 -23.58
N SER A 30 -7.10 -7.13 -23.18
CA SER A 30 -7.30 -5.71 -23.51
C SER A 30 -8.55 -5.19 -22.82
N ASP A 31 -8.63 -3.88 -22.62
CA ASP A 31 -9.82 -3.16 -22.13
C ASP A 31 -10.94 -3.05 -23.18
N GLU A 32 -10.59 -3.04 -24.48
CA GLU A 32 -11.56 -3.01 -25.58
C GLU A 32 -11.90 -4.41 -26.10
N SER A 33 -13.19 -4.69 -26.36
CA SER A 33 -13.63 -5.88 -27.09
C SER A 33 -13.30 -5.73 -28.59
N GLY A 34 -12.71 -6.76 -29.21
CA GLY A 34 -12.47 -6.78 -30.66
C GLY A 34 -11.25 -7.58 -31.07
N ARG A 35 -10.79 -7.38 -32.31
CA ARG A 35 -9.72 -8.19 -32.93
C ARG A 35 -8.40 -8.17 -32.13
N GLY A 36 -8.11 -7.08 -31.42
CA GLY A 36 -6.94 -6.97 -30.53
C GLY A 36 -7.06 -7.90 -29.32
N ALA A 37 -8.19 -7.86 -28.62
CA ALA A 37 -8.50 -8.78 -27.52
C ALA A 37 -8.41 -10.24 -27.96
N ASP A 38 -9.04 -10.57 -29.09
CA ASP A 38 -9.08 -11.94 -29.61
C ASP A 38 -7.69 -12.46 -29.94
N TYR A 39 -6.83 -11.60 -30.50
CA TYR A 39 -5.45 -11.91 -30.77
C TYR A 39 -4.67 -12.22 -29.49
N VAL A 40 -4.74 -11.36 -28.47
CA VAL A 40 -3.99 -11.55 -27.22
C VAL A 40 -4.49 -12.77 -26.45
N ARG A 41 -5.81 -13.00 -26.38
CA ARG A 41 -6.39 -14.22 -25.79
C ARG A 41 -5.92 -15.49 -26.51
N ARG A 42 -5.84 -15.45 -27.84
CA ARG A 42 -5.28 -16.55 -28.63
C ARG A 42 -3.80 -16.76 -28.30
N CYS A 43 -3.00 -15.70 -28.20
CA CYS A 43 -1.61 -15.80 -27.80
C CYS A 43 -1.44 -16.40 -26.39
N PHE A 44 -2.26 -16.03 -25.42
CA PHE A 44 -2.23 -16.67 -24.09
C PHE A 44 -2.39 -18.18 -24.19
N LYS A 45 -3.37 -18.64 -24.99
CA LYS A 45 -3.60 -20.07 -25.21
C LYS A 45 -2.45 -20.74 -25.95
N GLU A 46 -1.98 -20.15 -27.05
CA GLU A 46 -0.92 -20.72 -27.90
C GLU A 46 0.42 -20.83 -27.18
N TYR A 47 0.72 -19.88 -26.27
CA TYR A 47 1.93 -19.89 -25.47
C TYR A 47 1.79 -20.63 -24.14
N GLY A 48 0.63 -21.23 -23.86
CA GLY A 48 0.39 -21.99 -22.62
C GLY A 48 0.40 -21.12 -21.36
N VAL A 49 0.04 -19.84 -21.48
CA VAL A 49 -0.11 -18.95 -20.34
C VAL A 49 -1.34 -19.37 -19.54
N THR A 50 -1.18 -19.51 -18.22
CA THR A 50 -2.30 -19.78 -17.32
C THR A 50 -3.27 -18.60 -17.30
N THR A 51 -4.53 -18.85 -17.69
CA THR A 51 -5.60 -17.86 -17.69
C THR A 51 -6.75 -18.27 -16.78
N ASP A 52 -7.66 -17.32 -16.53
CA ASP A 52 -8.99 -17.63 -16.03
C ASP A 52 -9.81 -18.44 -17.06
N THR A 53 -11.00 -18.90 -16.66
CA THR A 53 -11.88 -19.70 -17.53
C THR A 53 -12.36 -18.97 -18.77
N SER A 54 -12.40 -17.64 -18.76
CA SER A 54 -12.74 -16.84 -19.95
C SER A 54 -11.58 -16.66 -20.93
N GLY A 55 -10.34 -16.94 -20.51
CA GLY A 55 -9.13 -16.64 -21.27
C GLY A 55 -8.79 -15.15 -21.36
N ARG A 56 -9.53 -14.27 -20.67
CA ARG A 56 -9.36 -12.81 -20.72
C ARG A 56 -8.25 -12.34 -19.79
N TYR A 57 -8.07 -13.01 -18.66
CA TYR A 57 -7.13 -12.62 -17.63
C TYR A 57 -6.02 -13.66 -17.53
N ALA A 58 -4.77 -13.21 -17.59
CA ALA A 58 -3.58 -14.02 -17.38
C ALA A 58 -2.85 -13.55 -16.11
N THR A 59 -2.23 -14.49 -15.40
CA THR A 59 -1.49 -14.15 -14.17
C THR A 59 -0.03 -14.54 -14.27
N LEU A 60 0.86 -13.58 -14.03
CA LEU A 60 2.26 -13.84 -13.77
C LEU A 60 2.45 -13.98 -12.26
N TYR A 61 2.83 -15.18 -11.82
CA TYR A 61 3.08 -15.49 -10.41
C TYR A 61 4.58 -15.65 -10.15
N ARG A 62 5.07 -14.94 -9.14
CA ARG A 62 6.43 -15.10 -8.61
C ARG A 62 6.33 -15.62 -7.18
N PRO A 63 6.69 -16.89 -6.90
CA PRO A 63 6.44 -17.53 -5.61
C PRO A 63 7.29 -16.99 -4.47
N SER A 64 8.42 -16.35 -4.78
CA SER A 64 9.31 -15.78 -3.78
C SER A 64 10.00 -14.52 -4.28
N HIS A 65 10.28 -13.60 -3.35
CA HIS A 65 11.25 -12.53 -3.50
C HIS A 65 12.34 -12.64 -2.43
N LEU A 66 13.53 -12.12 -2.72
CA LEU A 66 14.72 -12.32 -1.90
C LEU A 66 15.10 -11.09 -1.05
N ILE A 67 14.18 -10.12 -0.95
CA ILE A 67 14.28 -8.92 -0.09
C ILE A 67 15.66 -8.25 -0.24
N GLY A 68 16.51 -8.34 0.79
CA GLY A 68 17.82 -7.69 0.82
C GLY A 68 18.82 -8.29 -0.17
N LEU A 69 18.66 -9.55 -0.59
CA LEU A 69 19.54 -10.17 -1.59
C LEU A 69 19.32 -9.59 -3.00
N GLU A 70 18.16 -8.99 -3.27
CA GLU A 70 17.87 -8.31 -4.54
C GLU A 70 18.35 -6.85 -4.56
N LEU A 71 18.80 -6.30 -3.42
CA LEU A 71 19.21 -4.90 -3.29
C LEU A 71 20.38 -4.55 -4.24
N GLY A 72 21.32 -5.48 -4.45
CA GLY A 72 22.48 -5.27 -5.31
C GLY A 72 22.12 -4.90 -6.76
N VAL A 73 20.98 -5.41 -7.26
CA VAL A 73 20.47 -5.08 -8.61
C VAL A 73 20.05 -3.62 -8.69
N SER A 74 19.45 -3.09 -7.63
CA SER A 74 19.05 -1.69 -7.55
C SER A 74 20.26 -0.77 -7.42
N VAL A 75 21.26 -1.15 -6.62
CA VAL A 75 22.53 -0.41 -6.51
C VAL A 75 23.24 -0.34 -7.86
N ALA A 76 23.37 -1.48 -8.57
CA ALA A 76 23.99 -1.52 -9.88
C ALA A 76 23.21 -0.69 -10.92
N SER A 77 21.87 -0.74 -10.90
CA SER A 77 21.04 0.07 -11.81
C SER A 77 21.22 1.58 -11.58
N ALA A 78 21.26 2.01 -10.32
CA ALA A 78 21.49 3.41 -9.99
C ALA A 78 22.92 3.86 -10.37
N ALA A 79 23.94 3.08 -9.99
CA ALA A 79 25.34 3.47 -10.17
C ALA A 79 25.83 3.38 -11.62
N LEU A 80 25.39 2.36 -12.38
CA LEU A 80 25.88 2.11 -13.73
C LEU A 80 24.98 2.69 -14.82
N ARG A 81 23.67 2.84 -14.54
CA ARG A 81 22.68 3.27 -15.53
C ARG A 81 21.95 4.55 -15.15
N GLY A 82 22.08 5.04 -13.91
CA GLY A 82 21.29 6.18 -13.44
C GLY A 82 19.79 5.89 -13.37
N GLU A 83 19.41 4.61 -13.26
CA GLU A 83 18.01 4.18 -13.32
C GLU A 83 17.50 3.74 -11.95
N ALA A 84 16.32 4.22 -11.58
CA ALA A 84 15.59 3.73 -10.41
C ALA A 84 14.86 2.43 -10.74
N THR A 85 15.00 1.41 -9.88
CA THR A 85 14.23 0.15 -9.95
C THR A 85 12.82 0.28 -9.38
N GLY A 86 12.54 1.37 -8.66
CA GLY A 86 11.22 1.76 -8.17
C GLY A 86 11.22 3.22 -7.75
N ARG A 87 10.16 3.95 -8.08
CA ARG A 87 9.96 5.36 -7.67
C ARG A 87 8.48 5.68 -7.53
N THR A 88 8.16 6.65 -6.70
CA THR A 88 6.81 7.20 -6.62
C THR A 88 6.58 8.19 -7.76
N ASN A 89 5.37 8.18 -8.32
CA ASN A 89 4.93 9.14 -9.34
C ASN A 89 4.05 10.26 -8.75
N GLY A 90 3.65 10.13 -7.48
CA GLY A 90 2.83 11.09 -6.75
C GLY A 90 2.26 10.48 -5.47
N LEU A 91 1.54 11.28 -4.69
CA LEU A 91 0.75 10.82 -3.55
C LEU A 91 -0.65 10.43 -4.04
N VAL A 92 -0.82 9.15 -4.41
CA VAL A 92 -2.10 8.60 -4.89
C VAL A 92 -2.82 7.77 -3.82
N SER A 93 -2.07 7.27 -2.85
CA SER A 93 -2.56 6.54 -1.69
C SER A 93 -1.74 6.91 -0.46
N ASP A 94 -2.32 6.66 0.70
CA ASP A 94 -1.68 6.86 1.99
C ASP A 94 -1.90 5.64 2.89
N VAL A 95 -1.11 5.49 3.94
CA VAL A 95 -1.33 4.47 4.98
C VAL A 95 -1.58 5.18 6.29
N VAL A 96 -2.84 5.25 6.68
CA VAL A 96 -3.30 5.98 7.86
C VAL A 96 -3.36 5.08 9.09
N ALA A 97 -3.12 5.66 10.26
CA ALA A 97 -3.27 4.97 11.54
C ALA A 97 -4.76 4.78 11.89
N ILE A 98 -5.15 3.55 12.21
CA ILE A 98 -6.47 3.18 12.69
C ILE A 98 -6.35 2.65 14.11
N ALA A 99 -7.19 3.14 15.03
CA ALA A 99 -7.22 2.70 16.41
C ALA A 99 -7.57 1.20 16.51
N LYS A 100 -6.76 0.42 17.22
CA LYS A 100 -7.03 -1.00 17.55
C LYS A 100 -7.92 -1.16 18.78
N LYS A 101 -8.02 -0.12 19.59
CA LYS A 101 -8.79 -0.07 20.84
C LYS A 101 -9.24 1.38 21.08
N PRO A 102 -10.16 1.64 22.02
CA PRO A 102 -10.39 3.01 22.48
C PRO A 102 -9.09 3.61 23.04
N LEU A 103 -8.79 4.83 22.63
CA LEU A 103 -7.63 5.61 23.09
C LEU A 103 -8.12 6.84 23.83
N THR A 104 -7.43 7.19 24.91
CA THR A 104 -7.74 8.30 25.80
C THR A 104 -6.60 9.32 25.83
N PRO A 105 -6.88 10.60 26.19
CA PRO A 105 -5.87 11.63 26.35
C PRO A 105 -4.71 11.18 27.25
N GLY A 106 -3.49 11.48 26.82
CA GLY A 106 -2.27 11.12 27.55
C GLY A 106 -1.65 9.79 27.15
N GLU A 107 -2.39 8.91 26.47
CA GLU A 107 -1.84 7.65 25.97
C GLU A 107 -0.79 7.89 24.87
N MET A 108 0.22 7.02 24.81
CA MET A 108 1.28 7.05 23.82
C MET A 108 1.04 6.00 22.75
N LEU A 109 1.14 6.38 21.48
CA LEU A 109 1.03 5.44 20.36
C LEU A 109 2.30 4.60 20.21
N ASP A 110 2.16 3.28 20.25
CA ASP A 110 3.23 2.31 20.01
C ASP A 110 3.41 1.92 18.53
N CYS A 111 2.39 2.17 17.69
CA CYS A 111 2.40 2.10 16.22
C CYS A 111 2.57 0.72 15.59
N GLU A 112 3.29 0.63 14.47
CA GLU A 112 3.36 -0.58 13.64
C GLU A 112 3.86 -1.78 14.47
N GLY A 113 3.11 -2.89 14.43
CA GLY A 113 3.39 -4.07 15.25
C GLY A 113 2.96 -3.96 16.73
N GLY A 114 2.51 -2.79 17.19
CA GLY A 114 2.05 -2.55 18.56
C GLY A 114 0.58 -2.86 18.79
N PHE A 115 0.03 -2.37 19.91
CA PHE A 115 -1.32 -2.62 20.40
C PHE A 115 -2.28 -1.44 20.23
N THR A 116 -1.78 -0.23 19.93
CA THR A 116 -2.61 0.98 19.87
C THR A 116 -3.25 1.21 18.50
N VAL A 117 -2.50 0.99 17.41
CA VAL A 117 -2.96 1.27 16.04
C VAL A 117 -2.48 0.25 15.02
N TRP A 118 -3.15 0.18 13.87
CA TRP A 118 -2.73 -0.54 12.67
C TRP A 118 -2.86 0.33 11.42
N GLY A 119 -2.13 -0.01 10.36
CA GLY A 119 -2.09 0.76 9.13
C GLY A 119 -3.18 0.31 8.16
N ARG A 120 -4.00 1.25 7.69
CA ARG A 120 -4.99 1.00 6.64
C ARG A 120 -4.68 1.86 5.42
N ILE A 121 -4.72 1.26 4.23
CA ILE A 121 -4.61 2.06 3.01
C ILE A 121 -5.83 2.97 2.88
N ALA A 122 -5.58 4.23 2.50
CA ALA A 122 -6.58 5.20 2.12
C ALA A 122 -6.23 5.79 0.75
N ARG A 123 -7.23 6.29 0.02
CA ARG A 123 -6.95 7.18 -1.12
C ARG A 123 -6.24 8.41 -0.57
N ALA A 124 -5.29 8.97 -1.34
CA ALA A 124 -4.61 10.19 -0.92
C ALA A 124 -5.59 11.33 -0.67
N GLU A 125 -6.62 11.47 -1.51
CA GLU A 125 -7.70 12.45 -1.35
C GLU A 125 -8.41 12.32 0.00
N ASP A 126 -8.82 11.11 0.37
CA ASP A 126 -9.50 10.86 1.64
C ASP A 126 -8.59 11.17 2.82
N SER A 127 -7.32 10.73 2.78
CA SER A 127 -6.36 11.03 3.85
C SER A 127 -6.13 12.53 3.99
N LEU A 128 -5.89 13.24 2.88
CA LEU A 128 -5.68 14.68 2.89
C LEU A 128 -6.92 15.40 3.41
N ASN A 129 -8.10 15.17 2.84
CA ASN A 129 -9.34 15.86 3.25
C ASN A 129 -9.66 15.66 4.74
N ASN A 130 -9.35 14.49 5.29
CA ASN A 130 -9.60 14.18 6.70
C ASN A 130 -8.39 14.44 7.62
N HIS A 131 -7.29 14.98 7.11
CA HIS A 131 -6.04 15.18 7.85
C HIS A 131 -5.53 13.90 8.52
N GLY A 132 -5.61 12.77 7.82
CA GLY A 132 -5.22 11.45 8.30
C GLY A 132 -3.78 11.43 8.79
N LEU A 133 -3.56 10.78 9.94
CA LEU A 133 -2.24 10.60 10.53
C LEU A 133 -1.52 9.42 9.86
N PRO A 134 -0.37 9.62 9.20
CA PRO A 134 0.38 8.53 8.59
C PRO A 134 0.95 7.60 9.67
N ILE A 135 0.66 6.30 9.58
CA ILE A 135 1.06 5.36 10.64
C ILE A 135 2.57 5.31 10.86
N GLY A 136 3.36 5.41 9.79
CA GLY A 136 4.83 5.40 9.88
C GLY A 136 5.43 6.59 10.64
N LEU A 137 4.64 7.61 10.97
CA LEU A 137 5.07 8.76 11.77
C LEU A 137 4.43 8.80 13.16
N ALA A 138 3.45 7.96 13.44
CA ALA A 138 2.64 8.06 14.64
C ALA A 138 3.39 7.61 15.91
N HIS A 139 4.54 6.94 15.78
CA HIS A 139 5.24 6.31 16.90
C HIS A 139 5.68 7.35 17.93
N GLY A 140 5.34 7.10 19.20
CA GLY A 140 5.66 8.02 20.29
C GLY A 140 4.88 9.33 20.27
N MET A 141 3.82 9.47 19.46
CA MET A 141 2.92 10.61 19.55
C MET A 141 1.90 10.40 20.67
N LYS A 142 1.64 11.45 21.45
CA LYS A 142 0.68 11.43 22.56
C LYS A 142 -0.73 11.77 22.06
N ILE A 143 -1.74 11.03 22.53
CA ILE A 143 -3.14 11.31 22.24
C ILE A 143 -3.61 12.55 23.02
N LYS A 144 -4.34 13.45 22.33
CA LYS A 144 -4.88 14.70 22.89
C LYS A 144 -6.36 14.63 23.26
N ARG A 145 -7.12 13.73 22.63
CA ARG A 145 -8.57 13.56 22.81
C ARG A 145 -8.97 12.10 22.62
N ASP A 146 -10.14 11.73 23.12
CA ASP A 146 -10.64 10.36 22.95
C ASP A 146 -10.77 9.98 21.47
N VAL A 147 -10.33 8.77 21.13
CA VAL A 147 -10.47 8.17 19.79
C VAL A 147 -11.09 6.79 19.95
N ALA A 148 -12.22 6.56 19.28
CA ALA A 148 -12.91 5.27 19.32
C ALA A 148 -12.12 4.17 18.60
N GLU A 149 -12.32 2.92 19.01
CA GLU A 149 -11.80 1.76 18.27
C GLU A 149 -12.27 1.76 16.81
N GLY A 150 -11.36 1.41 15.89
CA GLY A 150 -11.64 1.40 14.46
C GLY A 150 -11.68 2.77 13.80
N ALA A 151 -11.59 3.87 14.56
CA ALA A 151 -11.53 5.20 14.00
C ALA A 151 -10.16 5.48 13.36
N MET A 152 -10.18 6.27 12.28
CA MET A 152 -8.96 6.80 11.66
C MET A 152 -8.44 7.96 12.49
N LEU A 153 -7.16 7.88 12.89
CA LEU A 153 -6.48 8.97 13.56
C LEU A 153 -6.12 10.07 12.57
N THR A 154 -6.09 11.29 13.08
CA THR A 154 -5.77 12.52 12.36
C THR A 154 -4.66 13.27 13.08
N TRP A 155 -4.03 14.23 12.39
CA TRP A 155 -3.08 15.16 13.02
C TRP A 155 -3.69 15.93 14.20
N ASN A 156 -5.02 16.06 14.26
CA ASN A 156 -5.71 16.74 15.35
C ASN A 156 -5.86 15.86 16.60
N ASP A 157 -5.69 14.55 16.49
CA ASP A 157 -5.81 13.61 17.62
C ASP A 157 -4.53 13.51 18.44
N VAL A 158 -3.40 13.98 17.90
CA VAL A 158 -2.07 13.75 18.48
C VAL A 158 -1.25 15.00 18.70
N GLU A 159 -0.37 14.95 19.69
CA GLU A 159 0.79 15.84 19.81
C GLU A 159 1.82 15.41 18.76
N ALA A 160 1.87 16.13 17.64
CA ALA A 160 2.79 15.82 16.56
C ALA A 160 4.25 15.99 17.04
N SER A 161 5.10 15.03 16.71
CA SER A 161 6.53 15.11 17.00
C SER A 161 7.19 16.23 16.19
N ASP A 162 8.12 16.95 16.82
CA ASP A 162 8.99 17.91 16.14
C ASP A 162 10.17 17.16 15.52
N SER A 163 9.93 16.57 14.34
CA SER A 163 10.93 15.79 13.61
C SER A 163 11.00 16.23 12.16
N GLN A 164 12.18 16.08 11.55
CA GLN A 164 12.37 16.35 10.12
C GLN A 164 11.40 15.56 9.25
N ALA A 165 11.09 14.31 9.62
CA ALA A 165 10.13 13.47 8.91
C ALA A 165 8.71 14.07 8.91
N VAL A 166 8.25 14.58 10.07
CA VAL A 166 6.96 15.28 10.17
C VAL A 166 6.97 16.56 9.34
N THR A 167 8.05 17.34 9.37
CA THR A 167 8.18 18.57 8.57
C THR A 167 8.09 18.28 7.07
N ILE A 168 8.84 17.29 6.58
CA ILE A 168 8.82 16.87 5.17
C ILE A 168 7.42 16.36 4.79
N ARG A 169 6.80 15.55 5.65
CA ARG A 169 5.47 15.01 5.40
C ARG A 169 4.42 16.11 5.28
N ARG A 170 4.42 17.10 6.19
CA ARG A 170 3.49 18.23 6.14
C ARG A 170 3.68 19.07 4.88
N ALA A 171 4.93 19.38 4.53
CA ALA A 171 5.23 20.08 3.27
C ALA A 171 4.72 19.29 2.05
N MET A 172 4.87 17.97 2.04
CA MET A 172 4.31 17.11 1.00
C MET A 172 2.77 17.19 0.98
N GLU A 173 2.09 17.07 2.12
CA GLU A 173 0.63 17.20 2.19
C GLU A 173 0.14 18.54 1.65
N ASP A 174 0.79 19.65 2.01
CA ASP A 174 0.44 20.99 1.51
C ASP A 174 0.58 21.09 -0.02
N MET A 175 1.68 20.55 -0.56
CA MET A 175 1.90 20.50 -2.01
C MET A 175 0.81 19.71 -2.75
N PHE A 176 0.36 18.58 -2.19
CA PHE A 176 -0.64 17.72 -2.84
C PHE A 176 -2.09 18.21 -2.61
N ARG A 177 -2.43 18.82 -1.47
CA ARG A 177 -3.74 19.49 -1.27
C ARG A 177 -3.97 20.59 -2.29
N ALA A 178 -2.95 21.42 -2.52
CA ALA A 178 -3.04 22.50 -3.52
C ALA A 178 -3.27 21.99 -4.95
N ARG A 179 -2.87 20.74 -5.25
CA ARG A 179 -3.12 20.10 -6.56
C ARG A 179 -4.52 19.53 -6.65
N LEU A 180 -5.06 18.95 -5.57
CA LEU A 180 -6.44 18.47 -5.53
C LEU A 180 -7.44 19.60 -5.77
N HIS A 181 -7.24 20.75 -5.12
CA HIS A 181 -8.13 21.92 -5.29
C HIS A 181 -8.08 22.53 -6.70
N LYS A 182 -7.03 22.26 -7.49
CA LYS A 182 -6.93 22.73 -8.88
C LYS A 182 -7.57 21.77 -9.89
N ALA A 183 -7.82 20.53 -9.49
CA ALA A 183 -8.41 19.50 -10.34
C ALA A 183 -9.93 19.32 -10.14
N ALA A 184 -10.47 19.92 -9.06
CA ALA A 184 -11.90 19.99 -8.76
C ALA A 184 -12.51 21.28 -9.34
#